data_AF-A0A2M7B210-F1
#
_entry.id   AF-A0A2M7B210-F1
#
_cell.length_a   1.000
_cell.length_b   1.000
_cell.length_c   1.000
_cell.angle_alpha   90.00
_cell.angle_beta   90.00
_cell.angle_gamma   90.00
#
_symmetry.space_group_name_H-M   'P 1'
#
loop_
_entity.id
_entity.type
_entity.pdbx_description
1 polymer ?
#
loop_
_entity_poly.entity_id
_entity_poly.type
_entity_poly.pdbx_seq_one_letter_code
_entity_poly.pdbx_strand_id
1 'polypeptide(L)' 'MNKKYELLAKYLADLSKIVFGAFVIKQFVEHKISIPELVIGILSAIVLFLVAYTIQPKE' A
#
# COMPACT_ATOMS: atom_id res chain seq x y z
N MET A 1 23.23 10.68 2.51
CA MET A 1 21.88 10.12 2.25
C MET A 1 21.90 8.63 2.55
N ASN A 2 21.04 8.16 3.44
CA ASN A 2 21.20 6.85 4.06
C ASN A 2 20.45 5.79 3.23
N LYS A 3 21.16 5.11 2.31
CA LYS A 3 20.63 4.19 1.27
C LYS A 3 19.60 3.17 1.77
N LYS A 4 19.68 2.79 3.05
CA LYS A 4 18.73 1.88 3.71
C LYS A 4 17.30 2.44 3.73
N TYR A 5 17.13 3.73 4.01
CA TYR A 5 15.80 4.36 4.09
C TYR A 5 15.17 4.54 2.70
N GLU A 6 15.98 4.79 1.68
CA GLU A 6 15.52 4.89 0.29
C GLU A 6 15.01 3.54 -0.25
N LEU A 7 15.73 2.46 0.05
CA LEU A 7 15.30 1.08 -0.24
C LEU A 7 14.02 0.72 0.51
N LEU A 8 13.94 1.08 1.80
CA LEU A 8 12.75 0.83 2.62
C LEU A 8 11.52 1.58 2.08
N ALA A 9 11.67 2.84 1.67
CA ALA A 9 10.59 3.62 1.08
C ALA A 9 10.09 3.00 -0.24
N LYS A 10 11.00 2.54 -1.11
CA LYS A 10 10.63 1.80 -2.33
C LYS A 10 9.87 0.52 -2.01
N TYR A 11 10.36 -0.29 -1.07
CA TYR A 11 9.66 -1.52 -0.68
C TYR A 11 8.27 -1.24 -0.11
N LEU A 12 8.11 -0.23 0.74
CA LEU A 12 6.80 0.13 1.30
C LEU A 12 5.84 0.65 0.23
N ALA A 13 6.33 1.40 -0.75
CA ALA A 13 5.52 1.89 -1.87
C ALA A 13 5.10 0.76 -2.82
N ASP A 14 5.93 -0.27 -3.01
CA ASP A 14 5.53 -1.44 -3.80
C ASP A 14 4.60 -2.36 -2.99
N LEU A 15 4.83 -2.50 -1.69
CA LEU A 15 3.95 -3.23 -0.78
C LEU A 15 2.54 -2.63 -0.77
N SER A 16 2.40 -1.30 -0.78
CA SER A 16 1.08 -0.66 -0.80
C SER A 16 0.26 -1.03 -2.04
N LYS A 17 0.91 -1.10 -3.21
CA LYS A 17 0.27 -1.51 -4.47
C LYS A 17 -0.12 -2.99 -4.42
N ILE A 18 0.75 -3.84 -3.89
CA ILE A 18 0.50 -5.28 -3.77
C ILE A 18 -0.67 -5.54 -2.82
N VAL A 19 -0.70 -4.89 -1.66
CA VAL A 19 -1.80 -5.02 -0.67
C VAL A 19 -3.11 -4.55 -1.28
N PHE A 20 -3.13 -3.43 -1.97
CA PHE A 20 -4.34 -2.96 -2.66
C PHE A 20 -4.80 -3.96 -3.74
N GLY A 21 -3.88 -4.42 -4.59
CA GLY A 21 -4.16 -5.41 -5.62
C GLY A 21 -4.70 -6.72 -5.04
N ALA A 22 -4.12 -7.21 -3.94
CA ALA A 22 -4.59 -8.42 -3.26
C ALA A 22 -6.02 -8.26 -2.71
N PHE A 23 -6.35 -7.10 -2.13
CA PHE A 23 -7.70 -6.80 -1.68
C PHE A 23 -8.71 -6.77 -2.83
N VAL A 24 -8.35 -6.16 -3.96
CA VAL A 24 -9.19 -6.13 -5.16
C VAL A 24 -9.39 -7.55 -5.70
N ILE A 25 -8.32 -8.33 -5.86
CA ILE A 25 -8.38 -9.73 -6.34
C ILE A 25 -9.26 -10.57 -5.43
N LYS A 26 -9.12 -10.44 -4.10
CA LYS A 26 -9.96 -11.14 -3.13
C LYS A 26 -11.45 -10.90 -3.40
N GLN A 27 -11.85 -9.65 -3.66
CA GLN A 27 -13.26 -9.33 -3.94
C GLN A 27 -13.76 -9.95 -5.24
N PHE A 28 -12.91 -10.05 -6.26
CA PHE A 28 -13.24 -10.74 -7.51
C PHE A 28 -13.38 -12.25 -7.30
N VAL A 29 -12.50 -12.87 -6.52
CA VAL A 29 -12.54 -14.30 -6.20
C VAL A 29 -13.78 -14.66 -5.37
N GLU A 30 -14.16 -13.81 -4.42
CA GLU A 30 -15.34 -14.03 -3.57
C GLU A 30 -16.67 -13.69 -4.28
N HIS A 31 -16.63 -13.16 -5.51
CA HIS A 31 -17.79 -12.69 -6.28
C HIS A 31 -18.73 -11.75 -5.50
N LYS A 32 -18.22 -11.11 -4.45
CA LYS A 32 -18.96 -10.20 -3.57
C LYS A 32 -18.17 -8.92 -3.44
N ILE A 33 -18.75 -7.84 -3.96
CA ILE A 33 -18.19 -6.51 -3.80
C ILE A 33 -18.61 -5.98 -2.42
N SER A 34 -17.71 -6.11 -1.45
CA SER A 34 -17.86 -5.60 -0.09
C SER A 34 -17.27 -4.20 -0.01
N ILE A 35 -18.14 -3.18 -0.02
CA ILE A 35 -17.75 -1.76 0.11
C ILE A 35 -16.87 -1.52 1.36
N PRO A 36 -17.20 -2.06 2.56
CA PRO A 36 -16.36 -1.88 3.75
C PRO A 36 -14.93 -2.40 3.57
N GLU A 37 -14.78 -3.56 2.94
CA GLU A 37 -13.46 -4.15 2.69
C GLU A 37 -12.66 -3.37 1.65
N LEU A 38 -13.32 -2.82 0.62
CA LEU A 38 -12.67 -1.92 -0.34
C LEU A 38 -12.15 -0.65 0.35
N VAL A 39 -12.95 -0.06 1.24
CA VAL A 39 -12.55 1.11 2.02
C VAL A 39 -11.35 0.81 2.91
N ILE A 40 -11.34 -0.34 3.60
CA ILE A 40 -10.21 -0.78 4.42
C ILE A 40 -8.96 -0.99 3.56
N GLY A 41 -9.11 -1.63 2.39
CA GLY A 41 -8.02 -1.84 1.43
C GLY A 41 -7.40 -0.51 0.97
N ILE A 42 -8.23 0.45 0.56
CA ILE A 42 -7.80 1.81 0.17
C ILE A 42 -7.09 2.52 1.31
N LEU A 43 -7.66 2.52 2.52
CA LEU A 43 -7.06 3.16 3.69
C LEU A 43 -5.70 2.54 4.04
N SER A 44 -5.58 1.21 3.99
CA SER A 44 -4.30 0.53 4.26
C SER A 44 -3.22 0.89 3.24
N ALA A 45 -3.60 1.03 1.96
CA ALA A 45 -2.68 1.44 0.90
C ALA A 45 -2.23 2.89 1.08
N ILE A 46 -3.14 3.79 1.47
CA ILE A 46 -2.84 5.20 1.76
C ILE A 46 -1.87 5.31 2.94
N VAL A 47 -2.10 4.56 4.02
CA VAL A 47 -1.21 4.57 5.20
C VAL A 47 0.19 4.09 4.81
N LEU A 48 0.32 2.97 4.10
CA LEU A 48 1.61 2.47 3.65
C LEU A 48 2.32 3.46 2.71
N PHE A 49 1.57 4.13 1.84
CA PHE A 49 2.11 5.16 0.95
C PHE A 49 2.58 6.40 1.72
N LEU A 50 1.82 6.87 2.71
CA LEU A 50 2.23 7.98 3.57
C LEU A 50 3.47 7.63 4.38
N VAL A 51 3.54 6.42 4.94
CA VAL A 51 4.73 5.94 5.66
C VAL A 51 5.93 5.92 4.71
N ALA A 52 5.78 5.37 3.49
CA ALA A 52 6.82 5.40 2.47
C ALA A 52 7.28 6.84 2.17
N TYR A 53 6.34 7.78 2.00
CA TYR A 53 6.62 9.19 1.73
C TYR A 53 7.32 9.92 2.89
N THR A 54 6.98 9.60 4.14
CA THR A 54 7.65 10.18 5.32
C THR A 54 9.08 9.67 5.50
N ILE A 55 9.33 8.42 5.11
CA ILE A 55 10.65 7.77 5.20
C ILE A 55 11.53 8.14 4.00
N GLN A 56 10.91 8.46 2.86
CA GLN A 56 11.62 8.89 1.67
C GLN A 56 12.36 10.20 1.97
N PRO A 57 13.70 10.21 1.87
CA PRO A 57 14.46 11.44 2.05
C PRO A 57 14.02 12.46 1.00
N LYS A 58 13.51 13.61 1.46
CA LYS A 58 13.23 14.76 0.61
C LYS A 58 14.57 15.45 0.32
N GLU A 59 14.95 15.51 -0.95
CA GLU A 59 16.10 16.31 -1.40
C GLU A 59 15.91 17.80 -1.07
#